data_AF-A0AAF0LZZ2-F1
#
_entry.id   AF-A0AAF0LZZ2-F1
#
_cell.length_a   1.000
_cell.length_b   1.000
_cell.length_c   1.000
_cell.angle_alpha   90.00
_cell.angle_beta   90.00
_cell.angle_gamma   90.00
#
_symmetry.space_group_name_H-M   'P 1'
#
loop_
_entity.id
_entity.type
_entity.pdbx_description
1 polymer ?
#
loop_
_entity_poly.entity_id
_entity_poly.type
_entity_poly.pdbx_seq_one_letter_code
_entity_poly.pdbx_strand_id
1 'polypeptide(L)'
;MDLDETAKLLTVIAAYDNRNVTRETVVVWQQALGHLSLNVAQQAVVLHFKESTEYLKPGHVHAASKRVQDAHDRAARIETQRQAALTPAEITLDRAAHEADVAKWVTYYREHAHER
;
A
#
# COMPACT_ATOMS: atom_id res chain seq x y z
N MET A 1 -15.82 -8.92 2.98
CA MET A 1 -16.98 -8.71 2.12
C MET A 1 -18.09 -9.66 2.52
N ASP A 2 -19.34 -9.20 2.43
CA ASP A 2 -20.52 -9.99 2.75
C ASP A 2 -20.98 -10.88 1.57
N LEU A 3 -22.12 -11.56 1.74
CA LEU A 3 -22.68 -12.45 0.70
C LEU A 3 -23.11 -11.69 -0.55
N ASP A 4 -23.66 -10.49 -0.40
CA ASP A 4 -24.15 -9.67 -1.53
C ASP A 4 -22.98 -9.13 -2.35
N GLU A 5 -21.94 -8.65 -1.67
CA GLU A 5 -20.67 -8.26 -2.29
C GLU A 5 -19.99 -9.44 -2.97
N THR A 6 -20.03 -10.63 -2.37
CA THR A 6 -19.49 -11.84 -2.99
C THR A 6 -20.27 -12.22 -4.25
N ALA A 7 -21.60 -12.10 -4.24
CA ALA A 7 -22.43 -12.32 -5.42
C ALA A 7 -22.07 -11.33 -6.55
N LYS A 8 -21.92 -10.04 -6.23
CA LYS A 8 -21.48 -9.02 -7.19
C LYS A 8 -20.11 -9.37 -7.80
N LEU A 9 -19.16 -9.80 -6.97
CA LEU A 9 -17.85 -10.25 -7.45
C LEU A 9 -17.97 -11.42 -8.42
N LEU A 10 -18.77 -12.44 -8.07
CA LEU A 10 -18.99 -13.61 -8.92
C LEU A 10 -19.69 -13.27 -10.23
N THR A 11 -20.61 -12.31 -10.25
CA THR A 11 -21.21 -11.79 -11.48
C THR A 11 -20.15 -11.17 -12.40
N VAL A 12 -19.21 -10.40 -11.85
CA VAL A 12 -18.10 -9.84 -12.65
C VAL A 12 -17.21 -10.96 -13.20
N ILE A 13 -16.87 -11.95 -12.37
CA ILE A 13 -16.04 -13.08 -12.82
C ILE A 13 -16.76 -13.89 -13.91
N ALA A 14 -18.07 -14.08 -13.81
CA ALA A 14 -18.85 -14.76 -14.84
C ALA A 14 -18.82 -14.06 -16.19
N ALA A 15 -18.65 -12.74 -16.23
CA ALA A 15 -18.45 -12.03 -17.49
C ALA A 15 -17.08 -12.37 -18.15
N TYR A 16 -16.08 -12.81 -17.38
CA TYR A 16 -14.78 -13.23 -17.90
C TYR A 16 -14.74 -14.71 -18.31
N ASP A 17 -15.27 -15.60 -17.47
CA ASP A 17 -15.10 -17.06 -17.64
C ASP A 17 -16.39 -17.85 -17.82
N ASN A 18 -17.51 -17.16 -18.01
CA ASN A 18 -18.82 -17.73 -18.33
C ASN A 18 -19.31 -18.77 -17.29
N ARG A 19 -18.94 -18.63 -16.02
CA ARG A 19 -19.46 -19.48 -14.95
C ARG A 19 -20.92 -19.22 -14.64
N ASN A 20 -21.60 -20.24 -14.12
CA ASN A 20 -22.92 -20.08 -13.52
C ASN A 20 -22.79 -19.63 -12.05
N VAL A 21 -23.52 -18.58 -11.66
CA VAL A 21 -23.53 -18.06 -10.30
C VAL A 21 -24.80 -18.55 -9.60
N THR A 22 -24.63 -19.38 -8.57
CA THR A 22 -25.71 -19.91 -7.75
C THR A 22 -25.52 -19.52 -6.30
N ARG A 23 -26.55 -19.69 -5.46
CA ARG A 23 -26.44 -19.34 -4.04
C ARG A 23 -25.34 -20.14 -3.34
N GLU A 24 -25.19 -21.40 -3.71
CA GLU A 24 -24.17 -22.31 -3.16
C GLU A 24 -22.77 -21.84 -3.52
N THR A 25 -22.54 -21.41 -4.78
CA THR A 25 -21.23 -20.91 -5.19
C THR A 25 -20.88 -19.59 -4.50
N VAL A 26 -21.87 -18.71 -4.27
CA VAL A 26 -21.68 -17.48 -3.48
C VAL A 26 -21.26 -17.80 -2.05
N VAL A 27 -21.93 -18.74 -1.37
CA VAL A 27 -21.58 -19.12 0.02
C VAL A 27 -20.16 -19.68 0.10
N VAL A 28 -19.78 -20.57 -0.82
CA VAL A 28 -18.42 -21.15 -0.83
C VAL A 28 -17.35 -20.10 -1.08
N TRP A 29 -17.60 -19.17 -2.01
CA TRP A 29 -16.67 -18.08 -2.29
C TRP A 29 -16.57 -17.08 -1.14
N GLN A 30 -17.67 -16.82 -0.44
CA GLN A 30 -17.70 -15.91 0.70
C GLN A 30 -16.91 -16.50 1.87
N GLN A 31 -16.98 -17.81 2.10
CA GLN A 31 -16.14 -18.46 3.11
C GLN A 31 -14.65 -18.30 2.82
N ALA A 32 -14.25 -18.40 1.55
CA ALA A 32 -12.85 -18.29 1.15
C ALA A 32 -12.34 -16.83 1.16
N LEU A 33 -13.17 -15.88 0.73
CA LEU A 33 -12.74 -14.51 0.42
C LEU A 33 -13.39 -13.44 1.32
N GLY A 34 -14.22 -13.84 2.28
CA GLY A 34 -15.01 -12.93 3.12
C GLY A 34 -14.19 -11.97 3.97
N HIS A 35 -12.90 -12.24 4.18
CA HIS A 35 -11.97 -11.34 4.85
C HIS A 35 -11.47 -10.18 3.97
N LEU A 36 -11.67 -10.23 2.64
CA LEU A 36 -11.25 -9.20 1.70
C LEU A 36 -12.33 -8.12 1.53
N SER A 37 -11.93 -6.90 1.18
CA SER A 37 -12.89 -5.90 0.68
C SER A 37 -13.26 -6.18 -0.77
N LEU A 38 -14.48 -5.83 -1.18
CA LEU A 38 -14.93 -6.02 -2.56
C LEU A 38 -14.00 -5.34 -3.57
N ASN A 39 -13.52 -4.14 -3.25
CA ASN A 39 -12.63 -3.37 -4.11
C ASN A 39 -11.29 -4.09 -4.37
N VAL A 40 -10.66 -4.63 -3.31
CA VAL A 40 -9.41 -5.40 -3.45
C VAL A 40 -9.65 -6.67 -4.25
N ALA A 41 -10.73 -7.39 -3.97
CA ALA A 41 -11.08 -8.61 -4.69
C ALA A 41 -11.31 -8.36 -6.19
N GLN A 42 -11.99 -7.26 -6.56
CA GLN A 42 -12.19 -6.88 -7.97
C GLN A 42 -10.87 -6.57 -8.67
N GLN A 43 -9.98 -5.80 -8.03
CA GLN A 43 -8.65 -5.53 -8.58
C GLN A 43 -7.83 -6.82 -8.76
N ALA A 44 -7.94 -7.75 -7.81
CA ALA A 44 -7.28 -9.05 -7.88
C ALA A 44 -7.81 -9.92 -9.04
N VAL A 45 -9.12 -9.90 -9.30
CA VAL A 45 -9.73 -10.56 -10.47
C VAL A 45 -9.16 -9.99 -11.77
N VAL A 46 -9.13 -8.65 -11.90
CA VAL A 46 -8.58 -7.98 -13.10
C VAL A 46 -7.10 -8.32 -13.28
N LEU A 47 -6.33 -8.32 -12.19
CA LEU A 47 -4.91 -8.67 -12.23
C LEU A 47 -4.71 -10.10 -12.73
N HIS A 48 -5.50 -11.07 -12.24
CA HIS A 48 -5.44 -12.46 -12.72
C HIS A 48 -5.69 -12.55 -14.22
N PHE A 49 -6.79 -11.99 -14.72
CA PHE A 49 -7.13 -12.08 -16.15
C PHE A 49 -6.21 -11.24 -17.06
N LYS A 50 -5.44 -10.30 -16.49
CA LYS A 50 -4.37 -9.61 -17.21
C LYS A 50 -3.11 -10.47 -17.36
N GLU A 51 -2.81 -11.31 -16.36
CA GLU A 51 -1.57 -12.08 -16.29
C GLU A 51 -1.75 -13.56 -16.70
N SER A 52 -2.98 -14.06 -16.69
CA SER A 52 -3.32 -15.46 -16.91
C SER A 52 -4.65 -15.63 -17.65
N THR A 53 -4.74 -16.69 -18.44
CA THR A 53 -5.97 -17.12 -19.12
C THR A 53 -6.66 -18.28 -18.41
N GLU A 54 -6.12 -18.75 -17.28
CA GLU A 54 -6.67 -19.89 -16.55
C GLU A 54 -8.01 -19.56 -15.89
N TYR A 55 -8.86 -20.59 -15.79
CA TYR A 55 -10.12 -20.50 -15.06
C TYR A 55 -9.89 -20.05 -13.61
N LEU A 56 -10.59 -18.99 -13.19
CA LEU A 56 -10.33 -18.34 -11.92
C LEU A 56 -10.85 -19.16 -10.72
N LYS A 57 -10.00 -19.40 -9.73
CA LYS A 57 -10.36 -20.06 -8.47
C LYS A 57 -10.22 -19.07 -7.30
N PRO A 58 -10.89 -19.30 -6.15
CA PRO A 58 -10.76 -18.41 -4.99
C PRO A 58 -9.31 -18.20 -4.55
N GLY A 59 -8.49 -19.26 -4.60
CA GLY A 59 -7.07 -19.18 -4.25
C GLY A 59 -6.26 -18.20 -5.12
N HIS A 60 -6.63 -18.04 -6.39
CA HIS A 60 -5.99 -17.06 -7.28
C HIS A 60 -6.31 -15.63 -6.83
N VAL A 61 -7.57 -15.37 -6.48
CA VAL A 61 -8.00 -14.06 -5.97
C VAL A 61 -7.28 -13.74 -4.66
N HIS A 62 -7.19 -14.69 -3.74
CA HIS A 62 -6.44 -14.51 -2.48
C HIS A 62 -4.96 -14.17 -2.73
N ALA A 63 -4.28 -14.93 -3.59
CA ALA A 63 -2.87 -14.69 -3.93
C ALA A 63 -2.66 -13.31 -4.59
N ALA A 64 -3.53 -12.93 -5.54
CA ALA A 64 -3.47 -11.64 -6.20
C ALA A 64 -3.84 -10.47 -5.25
N SER A 65 -4.74 -10.69 -4.28
CA SER A 65 -5.17 -9.67 -3.33
C SER A 65 -4.03 -9.16 -2.46
N LYS A 66 -3.13 -10.05 -2.02
CA LYS A 66 -1.92 -9.65 -1.29
C LYS A 66 -1.07 -8.66 -2.09
N ARG A 67 -0.86 -8.93 -3.39
CA ARG A 67 -0.09 -8.05 -4.29
C ARG A 67 -0.77 -6.69 -4.47
N VAL A 68 -2.10 -6.68 -4.56
CA VAL A 68 -2.90 -5.44 -4.65
C VAL A 68 -2.76 -4.61 -3.38
N GLN A 69 -2.90 -5.24 -2.20
CA GLN A 69 -2.75 -4.57 -0.91
C GLN A 69 -1.33 -4.01 -0.74
N ASP A 70 -0.31 -4.81 -1.03
CA ASP A 70 1.08 -4.34 -0.96
C ASP A 70 1.32 -3.13 -1.88
N ALA A 71 0.65 -3.09 -3.05
CA ALA A 71 0.71 -1.96 -3.96
C ALA A 71 0.00 -0.71 -3.41
N HIS A 72 -1.16 -0.88 -2.79
CA HIS A 72 -1.89 0.22 -2.13
C HIS A 72 -1.09 0.78 -0.96
N ASP A 73 -0.52 -0.08 -0.11
CA ASP A 73 0.29 0.33 1.02
C ASP A 73 1.55 1.08 0.57
N ARG A 74 2.19 0.60 -0.51
CA ARG A 74 3.32 1.32 -1.14
C ARG A 74 2.88 2.70 -1.64
N ALA A 75 1.77 2.78 -2.37
CA ALA A 75 1.27 4.03 -2.92
C ALA A 75 0.89 5.02 -1.81
N ALA A 76 0.26 4.54 -0.73
CA ALA A 76 -0.07 5.35 0.44
C ALA A 76 1.19 5.91 1.11
N ARG A 77 2.24 5.09 1.31
CA ARG A 77 3.52 5.56 1.85
C ARG A 77 4.15 6.65 0.99
N ILE A 78 4.19 6.44 -0.32
CA ILE A 78 4.75 7.43 -1.27
C ILE A 78 3.96 8.73 -1.20
N GLU A 79 2.63 8.66 -1.15
CA GLU A 79 1.79 9.85 -1.09
C GLU A 79 1.96 10.60 0.24
N THR A 80 2.02 9.91 1.37
CA THR A 80 2.33 10.54 2.66
C THR A 80 3.70 11.25 2.64
N GLN A 81 4.73 10.59 2.08
CA GLN A 81 6.05 11.21 1.92
C GLN A 81 6.00 12.43 1.00
N ARG A 82 5.27 12.34 -0.11
CA ARG A 82 5.08 13.46 -1.04
C ARG A 82 4.41 14.64 -0.35
N GLN A 83 3.36 14.41 0.42
CA GLN A 83 2.66 15.46 1.16
C GLN A 83 3.58 16.13 2.19
N ALA A 84 4.36 15.34 2.93
CA ALA A 84 5.35 15.87 3.87
C ALA A 84 6.45 16.69 3.17
N ALA A 85 6.86 16.30 1.97
CA ALA A 85 7.84 17.05 1.18
C ALA A 85 7.27 18.35 0.57
N LEU A 86 5.96 18.39 0.29
CA LEU A 86 5.28 19.58 -0.25
C LEU A 86 5.00 20.63 0.82
N THR A 87 4.86 20.24 2.09
CA THR A 87 4.82 21.17 3.21
C THR A 87 6.24 21.66 3.49
N PRO A 88 6.58 22.94 3.22
CA PRO A 88 7.91 23.44 3.52
C PRO A 88 8.15 23.28 5.03
N ALA A 89 9.24 22.61 5.41
CA ALA A 89 9.67 22.62 6.79
C ALA A 89 9.93 24.08 7.19
N GLU A 90 9.36 24.53 8.30
CA GLU A 90 9.68 25.84 8.85
C GLU A 90 11.14 25.79 9.32
N ILE A 91 12.05 26.34 8.52
CA ILE A 91 13.47 26.41 8.87
C ILE A 91 13.62 27.50 9.94
N THR A 92 13.50 27.09 11.20
CA THR A 92 13.81 27.94 12.36
C THR A 92 15.31 27.89 12.62
N LEU A 93 16.07 28.73 11.92
CA LEU A 93 17.48 28.94 12.28
C LEU A 93 17.55 29.92 13.46
N ASP A 94 17.76 29.40 14.66
CA ASP A 94 18.24 30.22 15.77
C ASP A 94 19.71 30.59 15.50
N ARG A 95 19.88 31.75 14.87
CA ARG A 95 21.19 32.29 14.49
C ARG A 95 22.10 32.44 15.71
N ALA A 96 21.57 32.91 16.84
CA ALA A 96 22.37 33.18 18.02
C ALA A 96 22.90 31.88 18.63
N ALA A 97 22.05 30.84 18.72
CA ALA A 97 22.47 29.52 19.17
C ALA A 97 23.52 28.90 18.23
N HIS A 98 23.32 29.03 16.92
CA HIS A 98 24.28 28.52 15.93
C HIS A 98 25.64 29.23 16.02
N GLU A 99 25.65 30.55 16.10
CA GLU A 99 26.88 31.34 16.25
C GLU A 99 27.63 31.00 17.55
N ALA A 100 26.91 30.75 18.65
CA ALA A 100 27.49 30.33 19.91
C ALA A 100 28.15 28.94 19.82
N ASP A 101 27.50 27.97 19.18
CA ASP A 101 28.06 26.63 19.00
C ASP A 101 29.30 26.65 18.09
N VAL A 102 29.25 27.41 16.99
CA VAL A 102 30.41 27.61 16.10
C VAL A 102 31.57 28.26 16.87
N ALA A 103 31.31 29.31 17.66
CA ALA A 103 32.35 29.96 18.45
C ALA A 103 33.01 29.02 19.46
N LYS A 104 32.21 28.15 20.11
CA LYS A 104 32.70 27.11 21.02
C LYS A 104 33.65 26.15 20.31
N TRP A 105 33.26 25.61 19.15
CA TRP A 105 34.09 24.68 18.39
C TRP A 105 35.36 25.34 17.83
N VAL A 106 35.27 26.57 17.34
CA VAL A 106 36.43 27.33 16.86
C VAL A 106 37.45 27.54 17.98
N THR A 107 36.98 27.83 19.20
CA THR A 107 37.83 28.00 20.37
C THR A 107 38.50 26.68 20.75
N TYR A 108 37.72 25.60 20.86
CA TYR A 108 38.23 24.26 21.13
C TYR A 108 39.34 23.84 20.17
N TYR A 109 39.13 23.99 18.86
CA TYR A 109 40.11 23.62 17.86
C TYR A 109 41.34 24.53 17.81
N ARG A 110 41.22 25.81 18.18
CA ARG A 110 42.41 26.68 18.34
C ARG A 110 43.29 26.23 19.49
N GLU A 111 42.70 25.87 20.62
CA GLU A 111 43.43 25.47 21.81
C GLU A 111 44.12 24.10 21.63
N HIS A 112 43.48 23.17 20.92
CA HIS A 112 43.98 21.81 20.69
C HIS A 112 44.70 21.67 19.33
N ALA A 113 45.02 22.78 18.65
CA ALA A 113 45.64 22.77 17.32
C ALA A 113 47.04 22.14 17.29
N HIS A 114 47.71 22.08 18.44
CA HIS A 114 49.10 21.65 18.59
C HIS A 114 49.27 20.26 19.24
N GLU A 115 48.18 19.58 19.58
CA GLU A 115 48.20 18.27 20.27
C GLU A 115 48.22 17.06 19.30
N ARG A 116 48.77 17.21 18.09
CA ARG A 116 48.96 16.12 17.13
C ARG A 116 50.33 15.47 17.24
#